data_AF-A0A928UXH0-F1
#
_entry.id   AF-A0A928UXH0-F1
#
_cell.length_a   1.000
_cell.length_b   1.000
_cell.length_c   1.000
_cell.angle_alpha   90.00
_cell.angle_beta   90.00
_cell.angle_gamma   90.00
#
_symmetry.space_group_name_H-M   'P 1'
#
loop_
_entity.id
_entity.type
_entity.pdbx_description
1 polymer ?
#
loop_
_entity_poly.entity_id
_entity_poly.type
_entity_poly.pdbx_seq_one_letter_code
_entity_poly.pdbx_strand_id
1 'polypeptide(L)'
;MVKAKQINVNNLPISILDINEDDYFCLTHMTKNQQEGSKIIEKWLTNKNTIEFLGVWEQLNNPNFNSHEFGGIMSEAGTNRFYLSVKQWVERTKAMGITARTGKYGGTYAHKDIAFNFGLYISPLFNLLLIKEFQRLKEIENNQYGLEWNVKRILSKANYHIQTDAINNYIIPTLNYSQKKEWIYADEADLLNIVLFGCTAKQWRDANPERSLNGENIRDIASINELTILSNIESLNSTLIKNNVDKKNRFKILLETVQEQRRTLDNIDFIKSMK
;
A
#
# COMPACT_ATOMS: atom_id res chain seq x y z
N MET A 1 -15.82 -15.20 5.72
CA MET A 1 -15.02 -16.07 6.60
C MET A 1 -13.77 -15.29 6.99
N VAL A 2 -13.60 -14.92 8.26
CA VAL A 2 -12.42 -14.16 8.71
C VAL A 2 -11.20 -15.07 8.57
N LYS A 3 -10.28 -14.76 7.66
CA LYS A 3 -8.98 -15.44 7.59
C LYS A 3 -8.18 -14.98 8.80
N ALA A 4 -7.94 -15.88 9.75
CA ALA A 4 -7.03 -15.63 10.86
C ALA A 4 -5.60 -15.67 10.30
N LYS A 5 -4.96 -14.50 10.22
CA LYS A 5 -3.53 -14.37 9.93
C LYS A 5 -2.74 -14.64 11.20
N GLN A 6 -1.48 -15.00 11.07
CA GLN A 6 -0.63 -15.31 12.22
C GLN A 6 0.76 -14.74 11.98
N ILE A 7 1.30 -14.08 12.99
CA ILE A 7 2.69 -13.62 13.01
C ILE A 7 3.45 -14.34 14.12
N ASN A 8 4.76 -14.46 13.97
CA ASN A 8 5.60 -15.11 14.96
C ASN A 8 6.58 -14.11 15.56
N VAL A 9 6.32 -13.69 16.80
CA VAL A 9 7.17 -12.72 17.51
C VAL A 9 7.99 -13.46 18.54
N ASN A 10 9.29 -13.64 18.30
CA ASN A 10 10.18 -14.34 19.24
C ASN A 10 9.67 -15.75 19.63
N ASN A 11 9.32 -16.56 18.64
CA ASN A 11 8.70 -17.90 18.81
C ASN A 11 7.33 -17.90 19.49
N LEU A 12 6.68 -16.73 19.63
CA LEU A 12 5.29 -16.61 20.04
C LEU A 12 4.37 -16.42 18.82
N PRO A 13 3.54 -17.41 18.49
CA PRO A 13 2.49 -17.25 17.51
C PRO A 13 1.38 -16.32 18.01
N ILE A 14 1.23 -15.16 17.38
CA ILE A 14 0.16 -14.18 17.66
C ILE A 14 -0.83 -14.19 16.50
N SER A 15 -2.11 -14.34 16.82
CA SER A 15 -3.18 -14.34 15.83
C SER A 15 -3.62 -12.92 15.53
N ILE A 16 -3.85 -12.65 14.25
CA ILE A 16 -4.38 -11.39 13.73
C ILE A 16 -5.71 -11.69 13.02
N LEU A 17 -6.74 -10.94 13.37
CA LEU A 17 -8.04 -10.96 12.71
C LEU A 17 -8.20 -9.71 11.86
N ASP A 18 -8.69 -9.90 10.64
CA ASP A 18 -9.12 -8.80 9.78
C ASP A 18 -10.58 -8.48 10.12
N ILE A 19 -10.82 -7.29 10.67
CA ILE A 19 -12.14 -6.78 11.04
C ILE A 19 -12.30 -5.42 10.41
N ASN A 20 -13.20 -5.31 9.43
CA ASN A 20 -13.49 -4.06 8.72
C ASN A 20 -12.25 -3.38 8.11
N GLU A 21 -11.38 -4.16 7.47
CA GLU A 21 -10.12 -3.69 6.83
C GLU A 21 -9.00 -3.30 7.81
N ASP A 22 -9.24 -3.45 9.11
CA ASP A 22 -8.24 -3.24 10.15
C ASP A 22 -7.74 -4.55 10.78
N ASP A 23 -6.46 -4.56 11.14
CA ASP A 23 -5.80 -5.70 11.77
C ASP A 23 -5.96 -5.66 13.31
N TYR A 24 -6.56 -6.71 13.86
CA TYR A 24 -6.77 -6.90 15.30
C TYR A 24 -5.90 -8.04 15.83
N PHE A 25 -5.04 -7.75 16.79
CA PHE A 25 -4.09 -8.69 17.38
C PHE A 25 -4.65 -9.32 18.65
N CYS A 26 -4.41 -10.61 18.83
CA CYS A 26 -4.76 -11.33 20.05
C CYS A 26 -3.79 -10.97 21.20
N LEU A 27 -4.22 -10.10 22.11
CA LEU A 27 -3.47 -9.71 23.31
C LEU A 27 -3.21 -10.90 24.23
N THR A 28 -4.15 -11.85 24.29
CA THR A 28 -4.00 -13.07 25.09
C THR A 28 -2.83 -13.93 24.61
N HIS A 29 -2.56 -13.97 23.30
CA HIS A 29 -1.40 -14.68 22.76
C HIS A 29 -0.09 -13.96 23.09
N MET A 30 -0.08 -12.63 23.10
CA MET A 30 1.09 -11.82 23.46
C MET A 30 1.55 -12.08 24.90
N THR A 31 0.63 -12.42 25.80
CA THR A 31 0.94 -12.72 27.22
C THR A 31 1.22 -14.19 27.53
N LYS A 32 1.17 -15.09 26.54
CA LYS A 32 1.15 -16.54 26.79
C LYS A 32 2.40 -17.07 27.50
N ASN A 33 3.57 -16.48 27.25
CA ASN A 33 4.83 -16.86 27.90
C ASN A 33 5.12 -16.06 29.18
N GLN A 34 4.21 -15.18 29.60
CA GLN A 34 4.37 -14.39 30.82
C GLN A 34 3.77 -15.14 32.01
N GLN A 35 4.42 -15.05 33.18
CA GLN A 35 3.98 -15.77 34.39
C GLN A 35 2.54 -15.41 34.81
N GLU A 36 2.11 -14.17 34.58
CA GLU A 36 0.77 -13.70 34.94
C GLU A 36 -0.28 -13.91 33.84
N GLY A 37 0.13 -14.34 32.65
CA GLY A 37 -0.77 -14.62 31.52
C GLY A 37 -1.74 -13.48 31.21
N SER A 38 -3.03 -13.81 31.04
CA SER A 38 -4.08 -12.85 30.69
C SER A 38 -4.36 -11.79 31.76
N LYS A 39 -3.91 -11.99 33.01
CA LYS A 39 -4.07 -10.98 34.08
C LYS A 39 -3.29 -9.69 33.79
N ILE A 40 -2.25 -9.77 32.96
CA ILE A 40 -1.48 -8.59 32.52
C ILE A 40 -2.37 -7.62 31.74
N ILE A 41 -3.34 -8.13 30.96
CA ILE A 41 -4.28 -7.30 30.20
C ILE A 41 -5.15 -6.47 31.16
N GLU A 42 -5.62 -7.09 32.25
CA GLU A 42 -6.40 -6.40 33.28
C GLU A 42 -5.57 -5.35 34.01
N LYS A 43 -4.32 -5.68 34.39
CA LYS A 43 -3.40 -4.71 35.00
C LYS A 43 -3.05 -3.54 34.07
N TRP A 44 -2.92 -3.80 32.78
CA TRP A 44 -2.69 -2.77 31.79
C TRP A 44 -3.89 -1.81 31.69
N LEU A 45 -5.11 -2.34 31.72
CA LEU A 45 -6.35 -1.57 31.71
C LEU A 45 -6.64 -0.81 33.01
N THR A 46 -5.93 -1.08 34.10
CA THR A 46 -6.07 -0.25 35.33
C THR A 46 -5.18 0.99 35.33
N ASN A 47 -4.20 1.07 34.42
CA ASN A 47 -3.31 2.21 34.31
C ASN A 47 -4.02 3.41 33.68
N LYS A 48 -3.91 4.57 34.34
CA LYS A 48 -4.50 5.83 33.87
C LYS A 48 -4.03 6.23 32.48
N ASN A 49 -2.72 6.09 32.19
CA ASN A 49 -2.17 6.44 30.88
C ASN A 49 -2.71 5.53 29.78
N THR A 50 -2.99 4.26 30.10
CA THR A 50 -3.62 3.32 29.17
C THR A 50 -5.05 3.74 28.89
N ILE A 51 -5.85 4.02 29.93
CA ILE A 51 -7.25 4.45 29.77
C ILE A 51 -7.33 5.75 28.96
N GLU A 52 -6.42 6.69 29.20
CA GLU A 52 -6.30 7.92 28.42
C GLU A 52 -6.02 7.63 26.94
N PHE A 53 -5.00 6.82 26.67
CA PHE A 53 -4.64 6.41 25.31
C PHE A 53 -5.82 5.74 24.59
N LEU A 54 -6.51 4.81 25.26
CA LEU A 54 -7.68 4.12 24.69
C LEU A 54 -8.81 5.10 24.41
N GLY A 55 -9.10 6.02 25.33
CA GLY A 55 -10.14 7.02 25.13
C GLY A 55 -9.86 7.95 23.95
N VAL A 56 -8.63 8.44 23.82
CA VAL A 56 -8.22 9.27 22.68
C VAL A 56 -8.32 8.49 21.37
N TRP A 57 -7.83 7.24 21.34
CA TRP A 57 -7.94 6.40 20.15
C TRP A 57 -9.39 6.16 19.74
N GLU A 58 -10.28 5.88 20.68
CA GLU A 58 -11.71 5.69 20.40
C GLU A 58 -12.39 6.99 19.95
N GLN A 59 -12.07 8.14 20.55
CA GLN A 59 -12.63 9.43 20.11
C GLN A 59 -12.27 9.77 18.66
N LEU A 60 -11.07 9.38 18.21
CA LEU A 60 -10.61 9.62 16.84
C LEU A 60 -11.22 8.65 15.83
N ASN A 61 -11.45 7.38 16.23
CA ASN A 61 -11.76 6.30 15.29
C ASN A 61 -13.17 5.70 15.44
N ASN A 62 -13.91 6.04 16.51
CA ASN A 62 -15.22 5.46 16.82
C ASN A 62 -16.30 6.56 16.99
N PRO A 63 -17.14 6.79 15.97
CA PRO A 63 -18.22 7.78 16.02
C PRO A 63 -19.28 7.51 17.11
N ASN A 64 -19.41 6.26 17.56
CA ASN A 64 -20.41 5.84 18.55
C ASN A 64 -19.86 5.79 19.98
N PHE A 65 -18.63 6.27 20.19
CA PHE A 65 -17.96 6.23 21.48
C PHE A 65 -18.68 7.08 22.54
N ASN A 66 -18.98 6.47 23.68
CA ASN A 66 -19.63 7.15 24.79
C ASN A 66 -18.61 7.92 25.63
N SER A 67 -18.34 9.16 25.20
CA SER A 67 -17.39 10.07 25.88
C SER A 67 -17.81 10.43 27.31
N HIS A 68 -19.10 10.35 27.64
CA HIS A 68 -19.58 10.66 28.99
C HIS A 68 -19.17 9.57 29.99
N GLU A 69 -19.46 8.30 29.68
CA GLU A 69 -19.00 7.16 30.50
C GLU A 69 -17.48 7.09 30.58
N PHE A 70 -16.79 7.40 29.47
CA PHE A 70 -15.33 7.50 29.45
C PHE A 70 -14.81 8.50 30.49
N GLY A 71 -15.41 9.70 30.58
CA GLY A 71 -15.02 10.70 31.58
C GLY A 71 -15.11 10.19 33.02
N GLY A 72 -16.17 9.44 33.33
CA GLY A 72 -16.32 8.78 34.63
C GLY A 72 -15.22 7.75 34.90
N ILE A 73 -14.98 6.84 33.94
CA ILE A 73 -13.91 5.84 34.04
C ILE A 73 -12.53 6.49 34.20
N MET A 74 -12.24 7.54 33.42
CA MET A 74 -10.97 8.26 33.44
C MET A 74 -10.72 8.96 34.79
N SER A 75 -11.78 9.41 35.48
CA SER A 75 -11.68 10.02 36.81
C SER A 75 -11.32 9.01 37.90
N GLU A 76 -11.76 7.76 37.76
CA GLU A 76 -11.49 6.67 38.72
C GLU A 76 -10.16 5.95 38.43
N ALA A 77 -9.69 6.01 37.17
CA ALA A 77 -8.50 5.32 36.70
C ALA A 77 -7.23 5.73 37.46
N GLY A 78 -6.36 4.75 37.73
CA GLY A 78 -5.12 4.95 38.49
C GLY A 78 -5.27 4.97 40.01
N THR A 79 -6.50 4.86 40.55
CA THR A 79 -6.68 4.62 41.99
C THR A 79 -6.42 3.14 42.33
N ASN A 80 -5.93 2.86 43.55
CA ASN A 80 -5.63 1.48 43.97
C ASN A 80 -6.84 0.54 43.98
N ARG A 81 -8.06 1.09 44.02
CA ARG A 81 -9.32 0.32 44.03
C ARG A 81 -9.91 0.17 42.63
N PHE A 82 -9.35 0.86 41.64
CA PHE A 82 -9.85 0.83 40.28
C PHE A 82 -9.58 -0.54 39.65
N TYR A 83 -10.64 -1.12 39.12
CA TYR A 83 -10.59 -2.36 38.35
C TYR A 83 -11.59 -2.25 37.20
N LEU A 84 -11.13 -2.59 36.00
CA LEU A 84 -11.95 -2.55 34.81
C LEU A 84 -11.58 -3.72 33.90
N SER A 85 -12.56 -4.58 33.62
CA SER A 85 -12.40 -5.63 32.61
C SER A 85 -12.60 -5.09 31.20
N VAL A 86 -11.99 -5.74 30.20
CA VAL A 86 -12.21 -5.44 28.77
C VAL A 86 -13.70 -5.41 28.43
N LYS A 87 -14.48 -6.36 28.96
CA LYS A 87 -15.91 -6.48 28.71
C LYS A 87 -16.66 -5.26 29.25
N GLN A 88 -16.37 -4.84 30.48
CA GLN A 88 -16.96 -3.64 31.08
C GLN A 88 -16.57 -2.37 30.35
N TRP A 89 -15.31 -2.25 29.90
CA TRP A 89 -14.87 -1.13 29.06
C TRP A 89 -15.75 -1.03 27.80
N VAL A 90 -15.82 -2.11 27.02
CA VAL A 90 -16.61 -2.19 25.79
C VAL A 90 -18.10 -1.90 26.02
N GLU A 91 -18.70 -2.50 27.04
CA GLU A 91 -20.13 -2.35 27.33
C GLU A 91 -20.49 -0.91 27.75
N ARG A 92 -19.65 -0.27 28.57
CA ARG A 92 -19.91 1.09 29.07
C ARG A 92 -19.62 2.16 28.02
N THR A 93 -18.50 2.04 27.31
CA THR A 93 -18.02 3.09 26.41
C THR A 93 -18.39 2.85 24.95
N LYS A 94 -18.93 1.67 24.60
CA LYS A 94 -19.15 1.23 23.21
C LYS A 94 -17.85 1.23 22.38
N ALA A 95 -16.72 0.96 23.04
CA ALA A 95 -15.42 0.88 22.41
C ALA A 95 -15.37 -0.20 21.32
N MET A 96 -14.69 0.11 20.21
CA MET A 96 -14.49 -0.82 19.09
C MET A 96 -13.05 -1.33 19.00
N GLY A 97 -12.08 -0.57 19.51
CA GLY A 97 -10.65 -0.85 19.39
C GLY A 97 -10.16 -2.04 20.22
N ILE A 98 -10.94 -2.50 21.21
CA ILE A 98 -10.69 -3.75 21.94
C ILE A 98 -11.98 -4.57 21.96
N THR A 99 -11.86 -5.89 21.78
CA THR A 99 -12.98 -6.82 21.87
C THR A 99 -12.58 -8.11 22.56
N ALA A 100 -13.46 -8.63 23.42
CA ALA A 100 -13.30 -9.93 24.04
C ALA A 100 -14.20 -10.95 23.33
N ARG A 101 -13.63 -12.05 22.84
CA ARG A 101 -14.37 -13.16 22.21
C ARG A 101 -14.28 -14.42 23.05
N THR A 102 -15.37 -15.19 23.08
CA THR A 102 -15.45 -16.52 23.68
C THR A 102 -15.44 -17.61 22.60
N GLY A 103 -15.00 -18.83 22.93
CA GLY A 103 -15.01 -19.99 22.03
C GLY A 103 -13.64 -20.42 21.50
N LYS A 104 -13.62 -21.19 20.40
CA LYS A 104 -12.41 -21.84 19.82
C LYS A 104 -11.31 -20.87 19.37
N TYR A 105 -11.68 -19.63 19.08
CA TYR A 105 -10.76 -18.50 18.79
C TYR A 105 -10.87 -17.40 19.85
N GLY A 106 -11.27 -17.78 21.06
CA GLY A 106 -11.49 -16.88 22.18
C GLY A 106 -10.19 -16.20 22.64
N GLY A 107 -10.35 -15.02 23.21
CA GLY A 107 -9.25 -14.15 23.58
C GLY A 107 -9.66 -12.68 23.56
N THR A 108 -8.77 -11.84 24.06
CA THR A 108 -8.89 -10.38 23.90
C THR A 108 -8.15 -9.98 22.64
N TYR A 109 -8.84 -9.30 21.74
CA TYR A 109 -8.29 -8.75 20.51
C TYR A 109 -8.30 -7.24 20.57
N ALA A 110 -7.26 -6.60 20.05
CA ALA A 110 -7.21 -5.15 19.96
C ALA A 110 -6.66 -4.70 18.61
N HIS A 111 -7.09 -3.52 18.16
CA HIS A 111 -6.56 -2.87 16.98
C HIS A 111 -5.04 -2.75 17.02
N LYS A 112 -4.36 -2.78 15.86
CA LYS A 112 -2.87 -2.76 15.75
C LYS A 112 -2.21 -1.69 16.63
N ASP A 113 -2.72 -0.46 16.65
CA ASP A 113 -2.13 0.64 17.44
C ASP A 113 -2.22 0.36 18.94
N ILE A 114 -3.38 -0.15 19.36
CA ILE A 114 -3.64 -0.52 20.75
C ILE A 114 -2.80 -1.74 21.15
N ALA A 115 -2.64 -2.69 20.24
CA ALA A 115 -1.77 -3.85 20.43
C ALA A 115 -0.30 -3.45 20.56
N PHE A 116 0.18 -2.45 19.81
CA PHE A 116 1.53 -1.90 19.98
C PHE A 116 1.68 -1.17 21.32
N ASN A 117 0.67 -0.40 21.75
CA ASN A 117 0.68 0.20 23.08
C ASN A 117 0.76 -0.87 24.18
N PHE A 118 -0.02 -1.95 24.06
CA PHE A 118 0.05 -3.08 24.98
C PHE A 118 1.41 -3.80 24.91
N GLY A 119 1.96 -3.97 23.72
CA GLY A 119 3.30 -4.51 23.52
C GLY A 119 4.37 -3.71 24.27
N LEU A 120 4.26 -2.37 24.25
CA LEU A 120 5.14 -1.47 25.00
C LEU A 120 4.99 -1.64 26.51
N TYR A 121 3.76 -1.85 26.99
CA TYR A 121 3.49 -2.17 28.39
C TYR A 121 4.12 -3.51 28.82
N ILE A 122 4.13 -4.52 27.95
CA ILE A 122 4.83 -5.79 28.21
C ILE A 122 6.34 -5.57 28.29
N SER A 123 6.94 -5.01 27.24
CA SER A 123 8.33 -4.51 27.25
C SER A 123 8.65 -3.75 25.96
N PRO A 124 9.57 -2.76 26.01
CA PRO A 124 10.05 -2.07 24.81
C PRO A 124 10.62 -3.04 23.74
N LEU A 125 11.36 -4.06 24.16
CA LEU A 125 11.94 -5.05 23.25
C LEU A 125 10.86 -5.84 22.51
N PHE A 126 9.85 -6.34 23.23
CA PHE A 126 8.76 -7.08 22.62
C PHE A 126 7.98 -6.22 21.62
N ASN A 127 7.73 -4.95 21.95
CA ASN A 127 7.05 -4.03 21.06
C ASN A 127 7.83 -3.79 19.75
N LEU A 128 9.14 -3.56 19.83
CA LEU A 128 9.97 -3.36 18.64
C LEU A 128 9.97 -4.59 17.73
N LEU A 129 10.03 -5.80 18.31
CA LEU A 129 9.94 -7.05 17.54
C LEU A 129 8.57 -7.22 16.90
N LEU A 130 7.50 -6.88 17.62
CA LEU A 130 6.12 -6.94 17.13
C LEU A 130 5.91 -5.99 15.94
N ILE A 131 6.36 -4.74 16.06
CA ILE A 131 6.29 -3.74 14.98
C ILE A 131 7.08 -4.24 13.75
N LYS A 132 8.31 -4.70 13.96
CA LYS A 132 9.17 -5.20 12.88
C LYS A 132 8.52 -6.38 12.14
N GLU A 133 7.94 -7.32 12.88
CA GLU A 133 7.31 -8.50 12.30
C GLU A 133 6.01 -8.15 11.56
N PHE A 134 5.24 -7.18 12.08
CA PHE A 134 4.05 -6.68 11.39
C PHE A 134 4.42 -5.95 10.09
N GLN A 135 5.46 -5.10 10.11
CA GLN A 135 5.96 -4.44 8.90
C GLN A 135 6.40 -5.47 7.86
N ARG A 136 7.17 -6.49 8.28
CA ARG A 136 7.58 -7.60 7.40
C ARG A 136 6.37 -8.33 6.80
N LEU A 137 5.32 -8.59 7.59
CA LEU A 137 4.08 -9.18 7.10
C LEU A 137 3.44 -8.28 6.03
N LYS A 138 3.34 -6.97 6.28
CA LYS A 138 2.75 -6.02 5.32
C LYS A 138 3.56 -5.87 4.05
N GLU A 139 4.88 -5.89 4.12
CA GLU A 139 5.75 -5.94 2.95
C GLU A 139 5.52 -7.22 2.14
N ILE A 140 5.40 -8.38 2.80
CA ILE A 140 5.10 -9.64 2.13
C ILE A 140 3.71 -9.58 1.51
N GLU A 141 2.68 -9.09 2.21
CA GLU A 141 1.33 -8.91 1.65
C GLU A 141 1.38 -8.03 0.41
N ASN A 142 2.01 -6.86 0.49
CA ASN A 142 2.15 -5.93 -0.63
C ASN A 142 2.91 -6.55 -1.83
N ASN A 143 3.98 -7.30 -1.54
CA ASN A 143 4.75 -8.02 -2.56
C ASN A 143 3.99 -9.23 -3.15
N GLN A 144 3.16 -9.89 -2.35
CA GLN A 144 2.36 -11.06 -2.73
C GLN A 144 1.12 -10.66 -3.55
N TYR A 145 0.63 -9.42 -3.42
CA TYR A 145 -0.26 -8.78 -4.41
C TYR A 145 0.43 -8.47 -5.74
N GLY A 146 1.72 -8.81 -5.87
CA GLY A 146 2.34 -9.11 -7.15
C GLY A 146 2.56 -7.91 -8.04
N LEU A 147 2.50 -6.66 -7.56
CA LEU A 147 2.70 -5.50 -8.42
C LEU A 147 4.07 -5.57 -9.12
N GLU A 148 5.17 -5.77 -8.38
CA GLU A 148 6.49 -5.89 -9.00
C GLU A 148 6.67 -7.17 -9.85
N TRP A 149 6.14 -8.30 -9.39
CA TRP A 149 6.32 -9.58 -10.08
C TRP A 149 5.45 -9.69 -11.32
N ASN A 150 4.22 -9.17 -11.27
CA ASN A 150 3.36 -9.00 -12.43
C ASN A 150 3.94 -7.93 -13.36
N VAL A 151 4.49 -6.81 -12.87
CA VAL A 151 5.17 -5.83 -13.73
C VAL A 151 6.35 -6.48 -14.44
N LYS A 152 7.23 -7.23 -13.75
CA LYS A 152 8.35 -7.93 -14.40
C LYS A 152 7.88 -8.98 -15.42
N ARG A 153 6.80 -9.72 -15.11
CA ARG A 153 6.23 -10.73 -16.02
C ARG A 153 5.52 -10.09 -17.22
N ILE A 154 4.78 -9.00 -17.01
CA ILE A 154 4.15 -8.20 -18.06
C ILE A 154 5.24 -7.59 -18.94
N LEU A 155 6.27 -6.98 -18.36
CA LEU A 155 7.44 -6.48 -19.09
C LEU A 155 8.08 -7.57 -19.94
N SER A 156 8.32 -8.74 -19.36
CA SER A 156 8.97 -9.85 -20.08
C SER A 156 8.08 -10.42 -21.18
N LYS A 157 6.77 -10.54 -20.93
CA LYS A 157 5.79 -11.08 -21.89
C LYS A 157 5.47 -10.08 -23.00
N ALA A 158 5.31 -8.81 -22.67
CA ALA A 158 5.19 -7.72 -23.62
C ALA A 158 6.45 -7.66 -24.49
N ASN A 159 7.65 -7.65 -23.89
CA ASN A 159 8.90 -7.64 -24.64
C ASN A 159 9.05 -8.87 -25.55
N TYR A 160 8.66 -10.06 -25.09
CA TYR A 160 8.65 -11.26 -25.92
C TYR A 160 7.65 -11.17 -27.07
N HIS A 161 6.42 -10.69 -26.83
CA HIS A 161 5.43 -10.47 -27.89
C HIS A 161 5.88 -9.40 -28.87
N ILE A 162 6.43 -8.27 -28.40
CA ILE A 162 7.02 -7.22 -29.27
C ILE A 162 8.11 -7.81 -30.16
N GLN A 163 9.04 -8.59 -29.58
CA GLN A 163 10.09 -9.25 -30.35
C GLN A 163 9.51 -10.26 -31.37
N THR A 164 8.45 -10.98 -31.01
CA THR A 164 7.83 -11.99 -31.88
C THR A 164 6.96 -11.36 -32.97
N ASP A 165 6.26 -10.27 -32.68
CA ASP A 165 5.38 -9.54 -33.61
C ASP A 165 6.22 -8.71 -34.60
N ALA A 166 7.33 -8.11 -34.14
CA ALA A 166 8.31 -7.43 -35.00
C ALA A 166 8.97 -8.36 -36.03
N ILE A 167 9.05 -9.67 -35.73
CA ILE A 167 9.54 -10.69 -36.67
C ILE A 167 8.46 -11.04 -37.72
N ASN A 168 7.18 -10.84 -37.42
CA ASN A 168 6.07 -11.36 -38.24
C ASN A 168 5.29 -10.31 -39.05
N ASN A 169 5.37 -9.02 -38.76
CA ASN A 169 4.53 -8.02 -39.44
C ASN A 169 5.30 -6.74 -39.87
N TYR A 170 5.72 -6.69 -41.14
CA TYR A 170 6.02 -5.42 -41.82
C TYR A 170 4.76 -4.87 -42.48
N ILE A 171 3.93 -4.15 -41.72
CA ILE A 171 2.92 -3.24 -42.32
C ILE A 171 2.96 -1.93 -41.53
N ILE A 172 3.57 -0.91 -42.15
CA ILE A 172 3.65 0.46 -41.65
C ILE A 172 2.24 1.06 -41.61
N PRO A 173 1.70 1.41 -40.44
CA PRO A 173 0.46 2.15 -40.34
C PRO A 173 0.77 3.64 -40.38
N THR A 174 0.24 4.31 -41.40
CA THR A 174 0.28 5.76 -41.53
C THR A 174 -0.66 6.42 -40.52
N LEU A 175 -0.13 6.77 -39.35
CA LEU A 175 -0.81 7.68 -38.43
C LEU A 175 -0.57 9.13 -38.88
N ASN A 176 -1.58 9.68 -39.54
CA ASN A 176 -1.72 11.11 -39.78
C ASN A 176 -1.76 11.83 -38.42
N TYR A 177 -0.70 12.56 -38.05
CA TYR A 177 -0.85 13.58 -37.00
C TYR A 177 -0.04 14.85 -37.28
N SER A 178 -0.79 15.94 -37.28
CA SER A 178 -0.37 17.32 -37.50
C SER A 178 0.08 17.96 -36.20
N GLN A 179 1.30 17.68 -35.76
CA GLN A 179 2.06 18.55 -34.83
C GLN A 179 3.48 18.69 -35.36
N LYS A 180 3.57 19.32 -36.53
CA LYS A 180 4.83 19.62 -37.21
C LYS A 180 5.61 20.66 -36.39
N LYS A 181 6.61 20.20 -35.63
CA LYS A 181 7.93 20.84 -35.30
C LYS A 181 8.30 21.06 -33.81
N GLU A 182 7.47 20.76 -32.82
CA GLU A 182 7.85 21.00 -31.39
C GLU A 182 8.97 20.05 -30.89
N TRP A 183 8.98 18.78 -31.31
CA TRP A 183 9.99 17.79 -30.89
C TRP A 183 11.43 18.12 -31.33
N ILE A 184 11.61 19.00 -32.32
CA ILE A 184 12.92 19.39 -32.83
C ILE A 184 13.73 20.08 -31.72
N TYR A 185 13.05 20.87 -30.88
CA TYR A 185 13.66 21.66 -29.80
C TYR A 185 13.47 21.06 -28.41
N ALA A 186 12.74 19.94 -28.28
CA ALA A 186 12.54 19.25 -27.01
C ALA A 186 13.87 18.66 -26.48
N ASP A 187 14.06 18.63 -25.16
CA ASP A 187 15.14 17.84 -24.56
C ASP A 187 14.86 16.33 -24.68
N GLU A 188 15.78 15.47 -24.27
CA GLU A 188 15.61 14.01 -24.41
C GLU A 188 14.45 13.46 -23.56
N ALA A 189 14.12 14.10 -22.42
CA ALA A 189 13.02 13.66 -21.57
C ALA A 189 11.67 14.08 -22.16
N ASP A 190 11.58 15.32 -22.65
CA ASP A 190 10.40 15.83 -23.34
C ASP A 190 10.21 15.17 -24.71
N LEU A 191 11.28 14.73 -25.39
CA LEU A 191 11.16 13.92 -26.60
C LEU A 191 10.37 12.63 -26.32
N LEU A 192 10.68 11.94 -25.23
CA LEU A 192 9.98 10.71 -24.84
C LEU A 192 8.55 10.98 -24.38
N ASN A 193 8.31 12.08 -23.65
CA ASN A 193 6.98 12.48 -23.25
C ASN A 193 6.11 12.84 -24.47
N ILE A 194 6.66 13.55 -25.45
CA ILE A 194 5.97 13.85 -26.72
C ILE A 194 5.66 12.57 -27.49
N VAL A 195 6.61 11.64 -27.57
CA VAL A 195 6.42 10.37 -28.28
C VAL A 195 5.33 9.51 -27.63
N LEU A 196 5.27 9.47 -26.29
CA LEU A 196 4.33 8.62 -25.57
C LEU A 196 2.97 9.29 -25.30
N PHE A 197 2.98 10.53 -24.82
CA PHE A 197 1.79 11.26 -24.33
C PHE A 197 1.34 12.39 -25.25
N GLY A 198 2.11 12.73 -26.29
CA GLY A 198 1.78 13.80 -27.23
C GLY A 198 1.95 15.22 -26.67
N CYS A 199 2.56 15.39 -25.49
CA CYS A 199 2.80 16.69 -24.88
C CYS A 199 4.10 16.69 -24.05
N THR A 200 4.64 17.89 -23.83
CA THR A 200 5.78 18.12 -22.93
C THR A 200 5.33 18.16 -21.46
N ALA A 201 6.27 17.98 -20.53
CA ALA A 201 5.97 18.12 -19.11
C ALA A 201 5.43 19.51 -18.75
N LYS A 202 5.88 20.55 -19.46
CA LYS A 202 5.40 21.91 -19.29
C LYS A 202 3.96 22.08 -19.78
N GLN A 203 3.65 21.62 -21.00
CA GLN A 203 2.29 21.67 -21.56
C GLN A 203 1.29 20.92 -20.66
N TRP A 204 1.71 19.78 -20.08
CA TRP A 204 0.88 19.04 -19.14
C TRP A 204 0.62 19.80 -17.84
N ARG A 205 1.64 20.44 -17.26
CA ARG A 205 1.50 21.28 -16.05
C ARG A 205 0.59 22.49 -16.29
N ASP A 206 0.76 23.16 -17.44
CA ASP A 206 -0.04 24.30 -17.83
C ASP A 206 -1.52 23.91 -18.04
N ALA A 207 -1.79 22.69 -18.51
CA ALA A 207 -3.13 22.15 -18.66
C ALA A 207 -3.73 21.56 -17.36
N ASN A 208 -2.90 21.24 -16.35
CA ASN A 208 -3.30 20.60 -15.08
C ASN A 208 -2.74 21.34 -13.84
N PRO A 209 -3.10 22.62 -13.63
CA PRO A 209 -2.49 23.46 -12.61
C PRO A 209 -2.77 22.99 -11.17
N GLU A 210 -3.97 22.51 -10.85
CA GLU A 210 -4.30 22.01 -9.50
C GLU A 210 -3.47 20.77 -9.11
N ARG A 211 -3.26 19.85 -10.04
CA ARG A 211 -2.47 18.63 -9.82
C ARG A 211 -0.98 18.95 -9.72
N SER A 212 -0.50 19.88 -10.54
CA SER A 212 0.87 20.37 -10.46
C SER A 212 1.15 21.09 -9.13
N LEU A 213 0.17 21.79 -8.55
CA LEU A 213 0.28 22.42 -7.22
C LEU A 213 0.39 21.37 -6.09
N ASN A 214 -0.21 20.20 -6.28
CA ASN A 214 -0.10 19.05 -5.38
C ASN A 214 1.21 18.26 -5.56
N GLY A 215 2.09 18.67 -6.48
CA GLY A 215 3.38 18.03 -6.74
C GLY A 215 3.32 16.81 -7.66
N GLU A 216 2.16 16.53 -8.28
CA GLU A 216 2.00 15.41 -9.22
C GLU A 216 2.59 15.72 -10.60
N ASN A 217 3.16 14.71 -11.26
CA ASN A 217 3.68 14.78 -12.62
C ASN A 217 2.88 13.87 -13.58
N ILE A 218 3.02 14.08 -14.89
CA ILE A 218 2.42 13.27 -15.96
C ILE A 218 2.73 11.77 -15.81
N ARG A 219 3.89 11.42 -15.25
CA ARG A 219 4.31 10.03 -15.00
C ARG A 219 3.60 9.40 -13.80
N ASP A 220 3.22 10.19 -12.79
CA ASP A 220 2.57 9.69 -11.57
C ASP A 220 1.10 9.31 -11.82
N ILE A 221 0.50 9.91 -12.85
CA ILE A 221 -0.88 9.64 -13.28
C ILE A 221 -0.96 8.68 -14.48
N ALA A 222 0.18 8.24 -15.01
CA ALA A 222 0.22 7.35 -16.17
C ALA A 222 -0.21 5.94 -15.80
N SER A 223 -0.86 5.24 -16.73
CA SER A 223 -1.20 3.83 -16.54
C SER A 223 0.06 2.95 -16.45
N ILE A 224 -0.08 1.77 -15.84
CA ILE A 224 1.01 0.77 -15.77
C ILE A 224 1.54 0.42 -17.18
N ASN A 225 0.67 0.40 -18.18
CA ASN A 225 1.05 0.16 -19.57
C ASN A 225 1.87 1.29 -20.15
N GLU A 226 1.47 2.55 -19.92
CA GLU A 226 2.21 3.70 -20.38
C GLU A 226 3.58 3.81 -19.70
N LEU A 227 3.67 3.53 -18.40
CA LEU A 227 4.95 3.46 -17.68
C LEU A 227 5.86 2.34 -18.21
N THR A 228 5.28 1.20 -18.59
CA THR A 228 6.00 0.08 -19.21
C THR A 228 6.56 0.47 -20.57
N ILE A 229 5.73 1.07 -21.44
CA ILE A 229 6.15 1.55 -22.75
C ILE A 229 7.25 2.61 -22.59
N LEU A 230 7.09 3.54 -21.63
CA LEU A 230 8.06 4.59 -21.33
C LEU A 230 9.44 4.01 -21.01
N SER A 231 9.51 3.02 -20.11
CA SER A 231 10.76 2.36 -19.75
C SER A 231 11.43 1.67 -20.95
N ASN A 232 10.63 1.02 -21.81
CA ASN A 232 11.13 0.39 -23.02
C ASN A 232 11.71 1.40 -24.01
N ILE A 233 11.01 2.51 -24.26
CA ILE A 233 11.49 3.55 -25.18
C ILE A 233 12.67 4.34 -24.62
N GLU A 234 12.79 4.49 -23.28
CA GLU A 234 13.97 5.05 -22.62
C GLU A 234 15.22 4.20 -22.92
N SER A 235 15.11 2.87 -22.76
CA SER A 235 16.19 1.92 -23.06
C SER A 235 16.56 1.91 -24.55
N LEU A 236 15.55 1.91 -25.43
CA LEU A 236 15.76 1.97 -26.87
C LEU A 236 16.43 3.28 -27.27
N ASN A 237 15.96 4.42 -26.76
CA ASN A 237 16.53 5.73 -27.06
C ASN A 237 18.00 5.82 -26.63
N SER A 238 18.34 5.30 -25.44
CA SER A 238 19.74 5.20 -24.98
C SER A 238 20.63 4.43 -25.96
N THR A 239 20.11 3.33 -26.52
CA THR A 239 20.82 2.52 -27.52
C THR A 239 20.97 3.26 -28.85
N LEU A 240 19.92 3.94 -29.30
CA LEU A 240 19.96 4.73 -30.54
C LEU A 240 20.93 5.92 -30.45
N ILE A 241 21.01 6.56 -29.27
CA ILE A 241 22.00 7.62 -29.00
C ILE A 241 23.42 7.07 -29.11
N LYS A 242 23.70 5.91 -28.47
CA LYS A 242 25.02 5.25 -28.56
C LYS A 242 25.42 4.89 -29.99
N ASN A 243 24.43 4.55 -30.82
CA ASN A 243 24.63 4.24 -32.23
C ASN A 243 24.67 5.48 -33.14
N ASN A 244 24.73 6.70 -32.57
CA ASN A 244 24.77 7.96 -33.31
C ASN A 244 23.61 8.16 -34.29
N VAL A 245 22.43 7.59 -34.00
CA VAL A 245 21.23 7.82 -34.81
C VAL A 245 20.77 9.26 -34.58
N ASP A 246 20.53 9.99 -35.67
CA ASP A 246 20.08 11.37 -35.59
C ASP A 246 18.70 11.48 -34.93
N LYS A 247 18.47 12.60 -34.24
CA LYS A 247 17.27 12.84 -33.45
C LYS A 247 15.96 12.66 -34.24
N LYS A 248 15.96 12.96 -35.54
CA LYS A 248 14.78 12.81 -36.40
C LYS A 248 14.46 11.34 -36.66
N ASN A 249 15.46 10.54 -36.99
CA ASN A 249 15.30 9.11 -37.16
C ASN A 249 15.00 8.41 -35.82
N ARG A 250 15.62 8.85 -34.71
CA ARG A 250 15.26 8.37 -33.37
C ARG A 250 13.80 8.60 -33.04
N PHE A 251 13.30 9.82 -33.22
CA PHE A 251 11.89 10.14 -32.98
C PHE A 251 10.95 9.23 -33.78
N LYS A 252 11.26 8.99 -35.05
CA LYS A 252 10.47 8.10 -35.91
C LYS A 252 10.46 6.66 -35.37
N ILE A 253 11.62 6.11 -35.04
CA ILE A 253 11.76 4.75 -34.50
C ILE A 253 11.03 4.59 -33.17
N LEU A 254 11.19 5.57 -32.26
CA LEU A 254 10.52 5.55 -30.96
C LEU A 254 8.99 5.65 -31.10
N LEU A 255 8.51 6.49 -32.01
CA LEU A 255 7.08 6.64 -32.28
C LEU A 255 6.48 5.35 -32.86
N GLU A 256 7.15 4.73 -33.82
CA GLU A 256 6.74 3.44 -34.39
C GLU A 256 6.69 2.37 -33.28
N THR A 257 7.71 2.34 -32.41
CA THR A 257 7.77 1.42 -31.28
C THR A 257 6.61 1.63 -30.30
N VAL A 258 6.29 2.88 -29.91
CA VAL A 258 5.15 3.15 -29.01
C VAL A 258 3.83 2.68 -29.65
N GLN A 259 3.63 2.92 -30.94
CA GLN A 259 2.39 2.53 -31.62
C GLN A 259 2.22 1.02 -31.67
N GLU A 260 3.30 0.28 -31.92
CA GLU A 260 3.30 -1.18 -31.86
C GLU A 260 3.01 -1.68 -30.44
N GLN A 261 3.72 -1.15 -29.45
CA GLN A 261 3.57 -1.57 -28.05
C GLN A 261 2.18 -1.28 -27.49
N ARG A 262 1.58 -0.12 -27.82
CA ARG A 262 0.20 0.20 -27.44
C ARG A 262 -0.78 -0.82 -27.98
N ARG A 263 -0.68 -1.18 -29.27
CA ARG A 263 -1.58 -2.19 -29.89
C ARG A 263 -1.47 -3.55 -29.21
N THR A 264 -0.26 -3.98 -28.90
CA THR A 264 -0.05 -5.28 -28.24
C THR A 264 -0.57 -5.27 -26.81
N LEU A 265 -0.36 -4.18 -26.07
CA LEU A 265 -0.77 -4.06 -24.66
C LEU A 265 -2.27 -3.79 -24.48
N ASP A 266 -2.91 -3.06 -25.40
CA ASP A 266 -4.35 -2.81 -25.38
C ASP A 266 -5.16 -4.10 -25.70
N ASN A 267 -4.57 -5.04 -26.44
CA ASN A 267 -5.16 -6.34 -26.72
C ASN A 267 -5.02 -7.35 -25.57
N ILE A 268 -4.20 -7.05 -24.55
CA ILE A 268 -4.07 -7.88 -23.36
C ILE A 268 -5.15 -7.46 -22.37
N ASP A 269 -6.32 -8.13 -22.43
CA ASP A 269 -7.43 -7.95 -21.49
C ASP A 269 -6.97 -8.20 -20.04
N PHE A 270 -6.70 -7.11 -19.31
CA PHE A 270 -6.25 -7.12 -17.91
C PHE A 270 -7.20 -7.87 -16.96
N ILE A 271 -8.49 -7.94 -17.31
CA ILE A 271 -9.51 -8.60 -16.49
C ILE A 271 -9.41 -10.14 -16.59
N LYS A 272 -8.87 -10.70 -17.67
CA LYS A 272 -8.72 -12.16 -17.83
C LYS A 272 -7.48 -12.72 -17.14
N SER A 273 -6.43 -11.92 -16.96
CA SER A 273 -5.22 -12.35 -16.25
C SER A 273 -5.31 -12.26 -14.72
N MET A 274 -6.42 -11.74 -14.19
CA MET A 274 -6.71 -11.70 -12.74
C MET A 274 -7.50 -12.92 -12.24
N LYS A 275 -7.83 -13.89 -13.09
CA LYS A 275 -8.49 -15.15 -12.69
C LYS A 275 -7.49 -16.26 -12.41
#